data_AF-Q16RU2-F1
#
_entry.id   AF-Q16RU2-F1
#
_cell.length_a   1.000
_cell.length_b   1.000
_cell.length_c   1.000
_cell.angle_alpha   90.00
_cell.angle_beta   90.00
_cell.angle_gamma   90.00
#
_symmetry.space_group_name_H-M   'P 1'
#
loop_
_entity.id
_entity.type
_entity.pdbx_description
1 polymer ?
#
loop_
_entity_poly.entity_id
_entity_poly.type
_entity_poly.pdbx_seq_one_letter_code
_entity_poly.pdbx_strand_id
1 'polypeptide(L)'
;MDFVQEAVFLGVDVLILGLCFKEYYQFKKISSALKEAPQLAIDETLPERLKRSDNKIKYGVIRGTVTPIGTPLKCVMSPSVTGVLQIMKLNEHRVARGFAGFWAEQRKLIHISCNEVPFKLTNGKMGVEVVDGLSAEILDMDTVYDNYEPSSLSFFDHIFGFFSGVRQKGMQTTEEVLRDGSFITAVGEIELDGNTLRLQPSSVAPMFLTTATRNTLLKKFEEAKSSMLFKVIICGTISAVLVGLITRKIYKRKKMEWEERRLREKLEKSRVQRRALARQQVFNDEQRCVVCVDNPKEVICLPCGHVCLCENCAEKIRLNCPVCRSKIESKAAAFIT
;
A
#
# COMPACT_ATOMS: atom_id res chain seq x y z
N MET A 1 21.94 -11.27 -0.48
CA MET A 1 20.99 -11.23 -1.61
C MET A 1 19.74 -12.04 -1.33
N ASP A 2 19.81 -13.16 -0.59
CA ASP A 2 18.71 -14.14 -0.40
C ASP A 2 17.49 -13.72 0.42
N PHE A 3 17.38 -12.47 0.89
CA PHE A 3 16.23 -11.99 1.66
C PHE A 3 15.56 -10.77 1.03
N VAL A 4 16.12 -10.26 -0.08
CA VAL A 4 15.68 -8.98 -0.67
C VAL A 4 14.26 -9.12 -1.23
N GLN A 5 13.94 -10.25 -1.88
CA GLN A 5 12.62 -10.47 -2.45
C GLN A 5 11.55 -10.62 -1.35
N GLU A 6 11.78 -11.47 -0.34
CA GLU A 6 10.83 -11.68 0.75
C GLU A 6 10.63 -10.39 1.58
N ALA A 7 11.70 -9.60 1.77
CA ALA A 7 11.62 -8.30 2.44
C ALA A 7 10.83 -7.26 1.62
N VAL A 8 11.00 -7.24 0.29
CA VAL A 8 10.22 -6.36 -0.60
C VAL A 8 8.75 -6.74 -0.56
N PHE A 9 8.41 -8.03 -0.65
CA PHE A 9 7.02 -8.49 -0.56
C PHE A 9 6.37 -8.14 0.78
N LEU A 10 7.09 -8.36 1.90
CA LEU A 10 6.62 -7.97 3.21
C LEU A 10 6.41 -6.45 3.31
N GLY A 11 7.34 -5.66 2.76
CA GLY A 11 7.20 -4.20 2.73
C GLY A 11 5.96 -3.73 1.98
N VAL A 12 5.69 -4.30 0.81
CA VAL A 12 4.48 -3.99 0.02
C VAL A 12 3.21 -4.40 0.76
N ASP A 13 3.17 -5.60 1.35
CA ASP A 13 2.00 -6.08 2.09
C ASP A 13 1.72 -5.24 3.34
N VAL A 14 2.74 -4.80 4.07
CA VAL A 14 2.60 -3.89 5.22
C VAL A 14 2.07 -2.52 4.80
N LEU A 15 2.49 -1.99 3.64
CA LEU A 15 1.95 -0.74 3.10
C LEU A 15 0.46 -0.89 2.75
N ILE A 16 0.08 -1.98 2.08
CA ILE A 16 -1.31 -2.29 1.75
C ILE A 16 -2.13 -2.43 3.04
N LEU A 17 -1.62 -3.16 4.04
CA LEU A 17 -2.25 -3.32 5.34
C LEU A 17 -2.49 -1.97 6.03
N GLY A 18 -1.50 -1.07 5.99
CA GLY A 18 -1.60 0.28 6.55
C GLY A 18 -2.67 1.13 5.86
N LEU A 19 -2.71 1.13 4.53
CA LEU A 19 -3.78 1.79 3.77
C LEU A 19 -5.15 1.18 4.09
N CYS A 20 -5.21 -0.15 4.17
CA CYS A 20 -6.44 -0.86 4.45
C CYS A 20 -7.00 -0.53 5.84
N PHE A 21 -6.11 -0.44 6.83
CA PHE A 21 -6.46 -0.08 8.20
C PHE A 21 -6.94 1.38 8.29
N LYS A 22 -6.31 2.29 7.54
CA LYS A 22 -6.73 3.71 7.47
C LYS A 22 -8.16 3.85 6.94
N GLU A 23 -8.47 3.21 5.81
CA GLU A 23 -9.83 3.24 5.23
C GLU A 23 -10.84 2.57 6.16
N TYR A 24 -10.50 1.44 6.78
CA TYR A 24 -11.36 0.79 7.78
C TYR A 24 -11.72 1.76 8.92
N TYR A 25 -10.74 2.51 9.44
CA TYR A 25 -10.98 3.47 10.50
C TYR A 25 -11.85 4.64 10.04
N GLN A 26 -11.67 5.13 8.80
CA GLN A 26 -12.54 6.15 8.22
C GLN A 26 -14.00 5.68 8.12
N PHE A 27 -14.26 4.50 7.55
CA PHE A 27 -15.62 3.96 7.47
C PHE A 27 -16.23 3.69 8.85
N LYS A 28 -15.42 3.25 9.83
CA LYS A 28 -15.85 3.09 11.21
C LYS A 28 -16.27 4.43 11.84
N LYS A 29 -15.49 5.50 11.63
CA LYS A 29 -15.80 6.85 12.12
C LYS A 29 -17.10 7.37 11.51
N ILE A 30 -17.25 7.29 10.19
CA ILE A 30 -18.44 7.74 9.45
C ILE A 30 -19.68 6.96 9.91
N SER A 31 -19.58 5.63 10.01
CA SER A 31 -20.69 4.78 10.47
C SER A 31 -21.12 5.12 11.91
N SER A 32 -20.18 5.39 12.83
CA SER A 32 -20.51 5.82 14.20
C SER A 32 -21.23 7.18 14.21
N ALA A 33 -20.68 8.16 13.49
CA ALA A 33 -21.27 9.49 13.40
C ALA A 33 -22.70 9.44 12.82
N LEU A 34 -22.92 8.63 11.77
CA LEU A 34 -24.25 8.48 11.15
C LEU A 34 -25.26 7.70 12.03
N LYS A 35 -24.78 6.83 12.93
CA LYS A 35 -25.62 6.15 13.94
C LYS A 35 -26.04 7.10 15.07
N GLU A 36 -25.16 7.98 15.48
CA GLU A 36 -25.43 8.98 16.53
C GLU A 36 -26.25 10.17 16.00
N ALA A 37 -26.16 10.46 14.70
CA ALA A 37 -26.87 11.58 14.07
C ALA A 37 -28.39 11.47 14.21
N PRO A 38 -29.07 12.49 14.77
CA PRO A 38 -30.52 12.53 14.77
C PRO A 38 -31.05 12.74 13.35
N GLN A 39 -32.13 12.03 13.02
CA GLN A 39 -32.90 12.29 11.81
C GLN A 39 -33.95 13.35 12.12
N LEU A 40 -33.84 14.49 11.45
CA LEU A 40 -34.66 15.67 11.69
C LEU A 40 -35.62 15.85 10.50
N ALA A 41 -36.89 16.07 10.82
CA ALA A 41 -37.86 16.52 9.84
C ALA A 41 -37.70 18.03 9.62
N ILE A 42 -37.91 18.48 8.39
CA ILE A 42 -38.01 19.91 8.09
C ILE A 42 -39.43 20.35 8.50
N ASP A 43 -39.59 20.72 9.76
CA ASP A 43 -40.86 21.12 10.36
C ASP A 43 -40.72 22.44 11.16
N GLU A 44 -41.83 22.97 11.66
CA GLU A 44 -41.85 24.20 12.47
C GLU A 44 -41.13 24.04 13.82
N THR A 45 -40.88 22.79 14.26
CA THR A 45 -40.20 22.50 15.54
C THR A 45 -38.68 22.52 15.41
N LEU A 46 -38.14 22.39 14.19
CA LEU A 46 -36.71 22.33 13.94
C LEU A 46 -35.92 23.55 14.46
N PRO A 47 -36.36 24.82 14.26
CA PRO A 47 -35.70 25.98 14.85
C PRO A 47 -35.68 25.95 16.39
N GLU A 48 -36.75 25.47 17.03
CA GLU A 48 -36.79 25.36 18.50
C GLU A 48 -35.82 24.31 19.03
N ARG A 49 -35.69 23.17 18.32
CA ARG A 49 -34.71 22.13 18.66
C ARG A 49 -33.27 22.63 18.54
N LEU A 50 -32.98 23.44 17.52
CA LEU A 50 -31.69 24.08 17.36
C LEU A 50 -31.42 25.08 18.47
N LYS A 51 -32.39 25.93 18.84
CA LYS A 51 -32.26 26.86 19.98
C LYS A 51 -31.95 26.16 21.30
N ARG A 52 -32.49 24.95 21.52
CA ARG A 52 -32.16 24.11 22.70
C ARG A 52 -30.74 23.51 22.66
N SER A 53 -30.15 23.45 21.48
CA SER A 53 -28.84 22.84 21.21
C SER A 53 -27.79 23.90 20.86
N ASP A 54 -27.90 25.10 21.46
CA ASP A 54 -26.99 26.23 21.20
C ASP A 54 -26.91 26.62 19.71
N ASN A 55 -28.08 26.63 19.05
CA ASN A 55 -28.27 26.92 17.63
C ASN A 55 -27.55 25.97 16.65
N LYS A 56 -26.89 24.90 17.12
CA LYS A 56 -26.09 24.00 16.27
C LYS A 56 -26.29 22.52 16.59
N ILE A 57 -26.48 21.73 15.55
CA ILE A 57 -26.42 20.27 15.61
C ILE A 57 -25.22 19.84 14.77
N LYS A 58 -24.18 19.34 15.44
CA LYS A 58 -22.89 19.01 14.82
C LYS A 58 -22.98 18.05 13.64
N TYR A 59 -23.92 17.12 13.69
CA TYR A 59 -24.12 16.15 12.61
C TYR A 59 -25.56 15.64 12.65
N GLY A 60 -26.35 15.98 11.64
CA GLY A 60 -27.77 15.60 11.55
C GLY A 60 -28.15 15.17 10.14
N VAL A 61 -29.25 14.43 10.04
CA VAL A 61 -29.79 13.92 8.78
C VAL A 61 -31.11 14.60 8.47
N ILE A 62 -31.22 15.25 7.32
CA ILE A 62 -32.43 15.90 6.84
C ILE A 62 -32.84 15.28 5.50
N ARG A 63 -34.14 15.17 5.25
CA ARG A 63 -34.68 14.82 3.92
C ARG A 63 -35.63 15.89 3.46
N GLY A 64 -35.57 16.21 2.17
CA GLY A 64 -36.43 17.20 1.57
C GLY A 64 -36.29 17.25 0.06
N THR A 65 -37.17 18.05 -0.54
CA THR A 65 -37.16 18.32 -1.96
C THR A 65 -36.20 19.46 -2.26
N VAL A 66 -35.28 19.24 -3.19
CA VAL A 66 -34.36 20.26 -3.69
C VAL A 66 -35.16 21.35 -4.38
N THR A 67 -34.96 22.59 -3.94
CA THR A 67 -35.58 23.77 -4.56
C THR A 67 -34.54 24.89 -4.69
N PRO A 68 -34.41 25.54 -5.85
CA PRO A 68 -33.47 26.64 -6.06
C PRO A 68 -33.88 27.87 -5.23
N ILE A 69 -32.90 28.62 -4.77
CA ILE A 69 -33.09 29.99 -4.27
C ILE A 69 -32.84 30.93 -5.45
N GLY A 70 -33.92 31.41 -6.07
CA GLY A 70 -33.85 32.24 -7.27
C GLY A 70 -34.06 31.45 -8.55
N THR A 71 -33.31 31.75 -9.60
CA THR A 71 -33.46 31.11 -10.92
C THR A 71 -32.67 29.80 -10.97
N PRO A 72 -33.30 28.65 -11.30
CA PRO A 72 -32.57 27.39 -11.44
C PRO A 72 -31.59 27.43 -12.62
N LEU A 73 -30.53 26.62 -12.52
CA LEU A 73 -29.61 26.39 -13.64
C LEU A 73 -30.36 25.68 -14.76
N LYS A 74 -30.15 26.14 -15.99
CA LYS A 74 -30.56 25.43 -17.21
C LYS A 74 -29.38 24.63 -17.73
N CYS A 75 -29.59 23.35 -18.00
CA CYS A 75 -28.54 22.48 -18.51
C CYS A 75 -28.10 22.96 -19.90
N VAL A 76 -26.80 22.85 -20.18
CA VAL A 76 -26.20 23.39 -21.42
C VAL A 76 -26.49 22.47 -22.59
N MET A 77 -26.37 21.15 -22.40
CA MET A 77 -26.57 20.17 -23.48
C MET A 77 -28.01 19.68 -23.55
N SER A 78 -28.77 19.79 -22.45
CA SER A 78 -30.18 19.38 -22.35
C SER A 78 -31.09 20.49 -21.79
N PRO A 79 -31.42 21.54 -22.57
CA PRO A 79 -32.10 22.76 -22.06
C PRO A 79 -33.47 22.55 -21.40
N SER A 80 -34.09 21.37 -21.58
CA SER A 80 -35.35 20.98 -20.95
C SER A 80 -35.21 20.63 -19.47
N VAL A 81 -34.00 20.34 -18.99
CA VAL A 81 -33.74 19.97 -17.60
C VAL A 81 -33.21 21.18 -16.83
N THR A 82 -33.71 21.35 -15.61
CA THR A 82 -33.27 22.39 -14.67
C THR A 82 -32.74 21.77 -13.39
N GLY A 83 -31.80 22.45 -12.74
CA GLY A 83 -31.13 21.94 -11.55
C GLY A 83 -30.48 23.01 -10.68
N VAL A 84 -29.89 22.57 -9.59
CA VAL A 84 -29.20 23.43 -8.61
C VAL A 84 -27.69 23.24 -8.62
N LEU A 85 -27.22 22.04 -8.98
CA LEU A 85 -25.82 21.70 -9.16
C LEU A 85 -25.64 21.07 -10.53
N GLN A 86 -24.57 21.44 -11.22
CA GLN A 86 -24.22 20.90 -12.53
C GLN A 86 -22.73 20.60 -12.57
N ILE A 87 -22.37 19.41 -13.01
CA ILE A 87 -20.99 18.98 -13.22
C ILE A 87 -20.84 18.51 -14.66
N MET A 88 -20.03 19.22 -15.43
CA MET A 88 -19.62 18.85 -16.79
C MET A 88 -18.25 18.19 -16.72
N LYS A 89 -18.12 16.98 -17.29
CA LYS A 89 -16.84 16.26 -17.37
C LYS A 89 -16.52 15.94 -18.83
N LEU A 90 -15.30 16.22 -19.24
CA LEU A 90 -14.75 15.85 -20.53
C LEU A 90 -13.66 14.80 -20.32
N ASN A 91 -13.91 13.58 -20.76
CA ASN A 91 -13.01 12.44 -20.62
C ASN A 91 -12.41 12.03 -21.97
N GLU A 92 -11.10 11.97 -22.05
CA GLU A 92 -10.36 11.31 -23.13
C GLU A 92 -10.39 9.80 -22.92
N HIS A 93 -10.85 9.06 -23.91
CA HIS A 93 -10.65 7.61 -23.96
C HIS A 93 -9.41 7.34 -24.79
N ARG A 94 -8.44 6.63 -24.20
CA ARG A 94 -7.18 6.27 -24.85
C ARG A 94 -6.77 4.86 -24.48
N VAL A 95 -5.90 4.27 -25.26
CA VAL A 95 -5.26 2.99 -24.97
C VAL A 95 -3.78 3.25 -24.80
N ALA A 96 -3.21 2.79 -23.69
CA ALA A 96 -1.79 2.91 -23.42
C ALA A 96 -1.15 1.54 -23.21
N ARG A 97 0.10 1.40 -23.62
CA ARG A 97 0.89 0.19 -23.40
C ARG A 97 1.40 0.16 -21.96
N GLY A 98 0.96 -0.83 -21.19
CA GLY A 98 1.44 -1.05 -19.82
C GLY A 98 2.88 -1.59 -19.77
N PHE A 99 3.46 -1.65 -18.57
CA PHE A 99 4.82 -2.14 -18.33
C PHE A 99 5.06 -3.58 -18.85
N ALA A 100 4.03 -4.44 -18.80
CA ALA A 100 4.07 -5.80 -19.31
C ALA A 100 3.82 -5.91 -20.84
N GLY A 101 3.72 -4.78 -21.55
CA GLY A 101 3.51 -4.74 -23.00
C GLY A 101 2.06 -4.91 -23.47
N PHE A 102 1.11 -5.12 -22.55
CA PHE A 102 -0.31 -5.20 -22.88
C PHE A 102 -0.93 -3.82 -23.08
N TRP A 103 -1.83 -3.72 -24.05
CA TRP A 103 -2.66 -2.53 -24.28
C TRP A 103 -3.78 -2.49 -23.24
N ALA A 104 -3.84 -1.43 -22.45
CA ALA A 104 -4.89 -1.20 -21.46
C ALA A 104 -5.67 0.05 -21.83
N GLU A 105 -7.00 -0.03 -21.73
CA GLU A 105 -7.87 1.13 -21.85
C GLU A 105 -7.70 2.03 -20.63
N GLN A 106 -7.57 3.33 -20.89
CA GLN A 106 -7.43 4.37 -19.90
C GLN A 106 -8.41 5.48 -20.22
N ARG A 107 -9.06 6.00 -19.17
CA ARG A 107 -9.84 7.23 -19.26
C ARG A 107 -9.05 8.33 -18.57
N LYS A 108 -8.83 9.43 -19.27
CA LYS A 108 -8.16 10.61 -18.71
C LYS A 108 -9.15 11.76 -18.69
N LEU A 109 -9.42 12.28 -17.51
CA LEU A 109 -10.22 13.48 -17.35
C LEU A 109 -9.45 14.69 -17.87
N ILE A 110 -9.94 15.34 -18.93
CA ILE A 110 -9.34 16.52 -19.54
C ILE A 110 -9.82 17.78 -18.82
N HIS A 111 -11.11 17.87 -18.55
CA HIS A 111 -11.73 19.08 -18.01
C HIS A 111 -12.93 18.73 -17.12
N ILE A 112 -13.05 19.47 -16.01
CA ILE A 112 -14.25 19.53 -15.18
C ILE A 112 -14.68 20.99 -15.09
N SER A 113 -15.96 21.25 -15.30
CA SER A 113 -16.61 22.52 -14.96
C SER A 113 -17.78 22.24 -14.03
N CYS A 114 -17.86 22.97 -12.91
CA CYS A 114 -18.94 22.86 -11.94
C CYS A 114 -19.67 24.19 -11.83
N ASN A 115 -21.00 24.15 -11.84
CA ASN A 115 -21.86 25.30 -11.57
C ASN A 115 -22.79 24.98 -10.41
N GLU A 116 -22.95 25.94 -9.50
CA GLU A 116 -23.82 25.84 -8.33
C GLU A 116 -24.66 27.11 -8.22
N VAL A 117 -25.96 26.94 -8.02
CA VAL A 117 -26.85 28.01 -7.57
C VAL A 117 -27.27 27.72 -6.13
N PRO A 118 -27.44 28.74 -5.28
CA PRO A 118 -27.92 28.55 -3.92
C PRO A 118 -29.25 27.81 -3.92
N PHE A 119 -29.39 26.83 -3.04
CA PHE A 119 -30.58 26.00 -2.97
C PHE A 119 -30.92 25.60 -1.54
N LYS A 120 -32.16 25.19 -1.35
CA LYS A 120 -32.67 24.72 -0.07
C LYS A 120 -33.41 23.39 -0.24
N LEU A 121 -33.33 22.56 0.78
CA LEU A 121 -34.19 21.40 0.94
C LEU A 121 -35.49 21.86 1.60
N THR A 122 -36.62 21.55 0.99
CA THR A 122 -37.94 21.95 1.48
C THR A 122 -38.79 20.76 1.84
N ASN A 123 -39.65 20.97 2.84
CA ASN A 123 -40.79 20.11 3.11
C ASN A 123 -41.97 21.03 3.47
N GLY A 124 -42.92 21.17 2.56
CA GLY A 124 -43.99 22.16 2.70
C GLY A 124 -43.45 23.60 2.66
N LYS A 125 -43.72 24.38 3.72
CA LYS A 125 -43.36 25.81 3.80
C LYS A 125 -41.98 26.09 4.38
N MET A 126 -41.40 25.11 5.07
CA MET A 126 -40.10 25.24 5.73
C MET A 126 -38.98 24.77 4.79
N GLY A 127 -37.80 25.36 4.93
CA GLY A 127 -36.63 24.96 4.14
C GLY A 127 -35.31 25.16 4.88
N VAL A 128 -34.34 24.32 4.54
CA VAL A 128 -32.97 24.38 5.02
C VAL A 128 -32.05 24.64 3.84
N GLU A 129 -31.38 25.79 3.85
CA GLU A 129 -30.40 26.17 2.85
C GLU A 129 -29.18 25.24 2.93
N VAL A 130 -28.72 24.73 1.79
CA VAL A 130 -27.50 23.92 1.73
C VAL A 130 -26.36 24.83 1.31
N VAL A 131 -25.31 24.88 2.13
CA VAL A 131 -24.12 25.69 1.89
C VAL A 131 -23.00 24.77 1.41
N ASP A 132 -22.35 25.15 0.31
CA ASP A 132 -21.22 24.43 -0.28
C ASP A 132 -21.57 22.98 -0.66
N GLY A 133 -22.61 22.81 -1.49
CA GLY A 133 -23.13 21.49 -1.86
C GLY A 133 -22.14 20.66 -2.67
N LEU A 134 -21.26 21.31 -3.43
CA LEU A 134 -20.20 20.64 -4.21
C LEU A 134 -19.11 19.99 -3.33
N SER A 135 -18.99 20.37 -2.05
CA SER A 135 -18.03 19.79 -1.12
C SER A 135 -18.45 18.43 -0.55
N ALA A 136 -19.66 17.96 -0.85
CA ALA A 136 -20.17 16.68 -0.37
C ALA A 136 -19.31 15.50 -0.87
N GLU A 137 -18.89 14.61 0.04
CA GLU A 137 -18.09 13.43 -0.32
C GLU A 137 -18.91 12.43 -1.15
N ILE A 138 -20.21 12.34 -0.86
CA ILE A 138 -21.18 11.61 -1.67
C ILE A 138 -22.15 12.65 -2.21
N LEU A 139 -22.15 12.82 -3.53
CA LEU A 139 -23.04 13.70 -4.26
C LEU A 139 -23.72 12.89 -5.37
N ASP A 140 -24.95 12.43 -5.11
CA ASP A 140 -25.75 11.74 -6.12
C ASP A 140 -26.36 12.77 -7.09
N MET A 141 -26.05 12.62 -8.37
CA MET A 141 -26.53 13.48 -9.45
C MET A 141 -27.05 12.62 -10.61
N ASP A 142 -27.98 13.16 -11.38
CA ASP A 142 -28.51 12.49 -12.55
C ASP A 142 -27.69 12.86 -13.79
N THR A 143 -27.24 11.86 -14.55
CA THR A 143 -26.65 12.11 -15.88
C THR A 143 -27.75 12.51 -16.85
N VAL A 144 -27.72 13.76 -17.32
CA VAL A 144 -28.71 14.35 -18.25
C VAL A 144 -28.22 14.39 -19.70
N TYR A 145 -26.92 14.24 -19.90
CA TYR A 145 -26.30 14.11 -21.21
C TYR A 145 -25.04 13.25 -21.10
N ASP A 146 -24.89 12.32 -22.04
CA ASP A 146 -23.69 11.51 -22.21
C ASP A 146 -23.48 11.27 -23.70
N ASN A 147 -22.43 11.84 -24.26
CA ASN A 147 -22.08 11.67 -25.67
C ASN A 147 -20.62 11.30 -25.83
N TYR A 148 -20.36 10.29 -26.65
CA TYR A 148 -19.03 9.83 -27.01
C TYR A 148 -18.74 10.14 -28.48
N GLU A 149 -17.74 10.99 -28.72
CA GLU A 149 -17.26 11.33 -30.04
C GLU A 149 -15.98 10.53 -30.34
N PRO A 150 -16.03 9.58 -31.30
CA PRO A 150 -14.84 8.83 -31.68
C PRO A 150 -13.85 9.76 -32.39
N SER A 151 -12.57 9.63 -32.05
CA SER A 151 -11.52 10.33 -32.80
C SER A 151 -11.36 9.64 -34.16
N SER A 152 -11.67 10.33 -35.25
CA SER A 152 -11.36 9.87 -36.60
C SER A 152 -9.84 9.93 -36.80
N LEU A 153 -9.16 8.81 -36.57
CA LEU A 153 -7.72 8.72 -36.76
C LEU A 153 -7.42 8.68 -38.27
N SER A 154 -6.49 9.52 -38.72
CA SER A 154 -5.97 9.45 -40.08
C SER A 154 -5.02 8.25 -40.21
N PHE A 155 -4.81 7.74 -41.42
CA PHE A 155 -3.98 6.54 -41.68
C PHE A 155 -2.55 6.66 -41.12
N PHE A 156 -2.03 7.89 -41.00
CA PHE A 156 -0.72 8.18 -40.41
C PHE A 156 -0.69 8.06 -38.87
N ASP A 157 -1.80 8.30 -38.18
CA ASP A 157 -1.88 8.18 -36.70
C ASP A 157 -1.88 6.71 -36.24
N HIS A 158 -2.32 5.79 -37.10
CA HIS A 158 -2.22 4.36 -36.86
C HIS A 158 -0.77 3.87 -36.76
N ILE A 159 0.14 4.50 -37.50
CA ILE A 159 1.57 4.13 -37.52
C ILE A 159 2.30 4.83 -36.37
N PHE A 160 2.05 6.12 -36.14
CA PHE A 160 2.72 6.87 -35.06
C PHE A 160 2.28 6.45 -33.65
N GLY A 161 1.02 6.07 -33.44
CA GLY A 161 0.51 5.57 -32.15
C GLY A 161 1.15 4.24 -31.71
N PHE A 162 1.66 3.45 -32.66
CA PHE A 162 2.42 2.23 -32.36
C PHE A 162 3.79 2.53 -31.75
N PHE A 163 4.44 3.62 -32.17
CA PHE A 163 5.75 4.05 -31.67
C PHE A 163 5.66 4.85 -30.37
N SER A 164 4.60 5.65 -30.17
CA SER A 164 4.43 6.45 -28.94
C SER A 164 3.90 5.64 -27.74
N GLY A 165 3.30 4.47 -27.99
CA GLY A 165 2.72 3.62 -26.95
C GLY A 165 1.40 4.13 -26.37
N VAL A 166 0.84 5.21 -26.92
CA VAL A 166 -0.48 5.77 -26.52
C VAL A 166 -1.30 6.07 -27.77
N ARG A 167 -2.56 5.61 -27.78
CA ARG A 167 -3.52 5.80 -28.88
C ARG A 167 -4.82 6.38 -28.36
N GLN A 168 -5.18 7.58 -28.82
CA GLN A 168 -6.48 8.19 -28.51
C GLN A 168 -7.61 7.45 -29.27
N LYS A 169 -8.72 7.18 -28.60
CA LYS A 169 -9.93 6.54 -29.16
C LYS A 169 -11.06 7.53 -29.40
N GLY A 170 -11.23 8.51 -28.51
CA GLY A 170 -12.35 9.44 -28.56
C GLY A 170 -12.46 10.31 -27.33
N MET A 171 -13.44 11.20 -27.34
CA MET A 171 -13.76 12.12 -26.26
C MET A 171 -15.19 11.88 -25.80
N GLN A 172 -15.41 11.76 -24.50
CA GLN A 172 -16.73 11.61 -23.89
C GLN A 172 -17.06 12.86 -23.09
N THR A 173 -18.20 13.46 -23.37
CA THR A 173 -18.73 14.60 -22.62
C THR A 173 -19.94 14.15 -21.83
N THR A 174 -19.87 14.30 -20.51
CA THR A 174 -20.97 13.97 -19.60
C THR A 174 -21.42 15.19 -18.83
N GLU A 175 -22.74 15.39 -18.74
CA GLU A 175 -23.38 16.40 -17.92
C GLU A 175 -24.19 15.71 -16.82
N GLU A 176 -23.81 15.94 -15.57
CA GLU A 176 -24.49 15.45 -14.37
C GLU A 176 -25.15 16.62 -13.65
N VAL A 177 -26.39 16.46 -13.20
CA VAL A 177 -27.18 17.55 -12.59
C VAL A 177 -27.96 17.06 -11.38
N LEU A 178 -27.93 17.83 -10.29
CA LEU A 178 -28.88 17.70 -9.19
C LEU A 178 -30.14 18.47 -9.57
N ARG A 179 -31.18 17.73 -9.99
CA ARG A 179 -32.38 18.32 -10.57
C ARG A 179 -33.21 19.09 -9.54
N ASP A 180 -33.88 20.14 -10.03
CA ASP A 180 -34.93 20.82 -9.27
C ASP A 180 -36.09 19.83 -9.03
N GLY A 181 -36.61 19.80 -7.81
CA GLY A 181 -37.66 18.88 -7.40
C GLY A 181 -37.18 17.48 -6.98
N SER A 182 -35.88 17.17 -7.05
CA SER A 182 -35.37 15.88 -6.58
C SER A 182 -35.49 15.73 -5.06
N PHE A 183 -35.95 14.57 -4.60
CA PHE A 183 -36.05 14.27 -3.18
C PHE A 183 -34.77 13.58 -2.67
N ILE A 184 -33.99 14.28 -1.84
CA ILE A 184 -32.70 13.80 -1.37
C ILE A 184 -32.59 13.79 0.16
N THR A 185 -31.60 13.06 0.63
CA THR A 185 -31.11 13.07 2.01
C THR A 185 -29.83 13.89 2.06
N ALA A 186 -29.82 14.93 2.89
CA ALA A 186 -28.61 15.67 3.24
C ALA A 186 -28.15 15.30 4.64
N VAL A 187 -26.84 15.12 4.80
CA VAL A 187 -26.21 14.85 6.08
C VAL A 187 -25.09 15.86 6.26
N GLY A 188 -25.07 16.55 7.39
CA GLY A 188 -24.08 17.58 7.68
C GLY A 188 -24.32 18.24 9.02
N GLU A 189 -23.57 19.31 9.29
CA GLU A 189 -23.83 20.20 10.41
C GLU A 189 -25.03 21.09 10.09
N ILE A 190 -25.95 21.23 11.04
CA ILE A 190 -27.14 22.06 10.88
C ILE A 190 -27.07 23.21 11.87
N GLU A 191 -27.14 24.43 11.35
CA GLU A 191 -27.01 25.66 12.13
C GLU A 191 -28.22 26.58 11.88
N LEU A 192 -28.67 27.25 12.94
CA LEU A 192 -29.62 28.34 12.85
C LEU A 192 -28.84 29.66 12.80
N ASP A 193 -28.65 30.21 11.60
CA ASP A 193 -28.04 31.53 11.42
C ASP A 193 -29.14 32.60 11.36
N GLY A 194 -29.31 33.33 12.46
CA GLY A 194 -30.39 34.29 12.64
C GLY A 194 -31.78 33.64 12.56
N ASN A 195 -32.41 33.73 11.39
CA ASN A 195 -33.72 33.11 11.12
C ASN A 195 -33.68 32.11 9.95
N THR A 196 -32.50 31.85 9.39
CA THR A 196 -32.29 30.92 8.28
C THR A 196 -31.64 29.64 8.78
N LEU A 197 -32.23 28.50 8.41
CA LEU A 197 -31.67 27.18 8.69
C LEU A 197 -30.66 26.85 7.60
N ARG A 198 -29.45 26.48 7.99
CA ARG A 198 -28.37 26.11 7.07
C ARG A 198 -27.84 24.72 7.36
N LEU A 199 -27.44 24.01 6.31
CA LEU A 199 -26.73 22.74 6.36
C LEU A 199 -25.37 22.92 5.69
N GLN A 200 -24.30 22.58 6.41
CA GLN A 200 -22.91 22.84 6.00
C GLN A 200 -21.98 21.65 6.35
N PRO A 201 -20.75 21.62 5.81
CA PRO A 201 -19.78 20.58 6.15
C PRO A 201 -19.47 20.58 7.65
N SER A 202 -19.39 19.39 8.24
CA SER A 202 -19.10 19.23 9.67
C SER A 202 -17.63 18.92 9.91
N SER A 203 -17.13 19.36 11.07
CA SER A 203 -15.84 18.92 11.61
C SER A 203 -15.81 17.43 12.00
N VAL A 204 -16.98 16.83 12.28
CA VAL A 204 -17.10 15.46 12.78
C VAL A 204 -16.94 14.45 11.64
N ALA A 205 -17.73 14.62 10.58
CA ALA A 205 -17.84 13.71 9.45
C ALA A 205 -18.21 14.50 8.18
N PRO A 206 -17.86 13.96 7.00
CA PRO A 206 -18.09 14.63 5.72
C PRO A 206 -19.57 14.83 5.40
N MET A 207 -19.88 15.84 4.57
CA MET A 207 -21.23 16.08 4.08
C MET A 207 -21.63 15.03 3.05
N PHE A 208 -22.89 14.61 3.07
CA PHE A 208 -23.47 13.75 2.04
C PHE A 208 -24.75 14.36 1.47
N LEU A 209 -24.89 14.36 0.15
CA LEU A 209 -26.09 14.71 -0.60
C LEU A 209 -26.45 13.52 -1.49
N THR A 210 -27.46 12.75 -1.11
CA THR A 210 -27.71 11.44 -1.71
C THR A 210 -29.19 11.11 -1.77
N THR A 211 -29.59 10.36 -2.80
CA THR A 211 -30.95 9.82 -2.92
C THR A 211 -31.23 8.71 -1.89
N ALA A 212 -30.17 8.10 -1.35
CA ALA A 212 -30.24 7.02 -0.38
C ALA A 212 -30.82 7.50 0.96
N THR A 213 -31.51 6.60 1.66
CA THR A 213 -31.96 6.82 3.05
C THR A 213 -30.80 6.67 4.05
N ARG A 214 -30.98 7.17 5.27
CA ARG A 214 -30.04 6.95 6.39
C ARG A 214 -29.68 5.47 6.58
N ASN A 215 -30.67 4.58 6.55
CA ASN A 215 -30.45 3.15 6.77
C ASN A 215 -29.68 2.49 5.62
N THR A 216 -29.97 2.89 4.38
CA THR A 216 -29.22 2.40 3.22
C THR A 216 -27.78 2.91 3.19
N LEU A 217 -27.53 4.15 3.62
CA LEU A 217 -26.18 4.68 3.79
C LEU A 217 -25.43 3.93 4.89
N LEU A 218 -26.05 3.75 6.05
CA LEU A 218 -25.48 2.96 7.15
C LEU A 218 -25.10 1.56 6.69
N LYS A 219 -26.00 0.86 5.99
CA LYS A 219 -25.75 -0.47 5.45
C LYS A 219 -24.57 -0.48 4.48
N LYS A 220 -24.51 0.47 3.54
CA LYS A 220 -23.37 0.61 2.60
C LYS A 220 -22.04 0.78 3.34
N PHE A 221 -21.98 1.64 4.35
CA PHE A 221 -20.76 1.85 5.14
C PHE A 221 -20.41 0.66 6.03
N GLU A 222 -21.39 -0.05 6.58
CA GLU A 222 -21.15 -1.28 7.35
C GLU A 222 -20.63 -2.43 6.48
N GLU A 223 -21.19 -2.60 5.28
CA GLU A 223 -20.70 -3.56 4.29
C GLU A 223 -19.28 -3.22 3.83
N ALA A 224 -19.02 -1.94 3.52
CA ALA A 224 -17.68 -1.47 3.16
C ALA A 224 -16.68 -1.69 4.30
N LYS A 225 -17.06 -1.34 5.54
CA LYS A 225 -16.25 -1.59 6.75
C LYS A 225 -15.96 -3.09 6.94
N SER A 226 -16.95 -3.96 6.77
CA SER A 226 -16.81 -5.41 6.91
C SER A 226 -15.89 -5.98 5.83
N SER A 227 -16.08 -5.56 4.57
CA SER A 227 -15.20 -5.90 3.45
C SER A 227 -13.75 -5.46 3.73
N MET A 228 -13.57 -4.26 4.30
CA MET A 228 -12.26 -3.75 4.64
C MET A 228 -11.58 -4.53 5.76
N LEU A 229 -12.35 -4.93 6.78
CA LEU A 229 -11.85 -5.77 7.86
C LEU A 229 -11.35 -7.12 7.33
N PHE A 230 -12.09 -7.73 6.39
CA PHE A 230 -11.69 -8.98 5.77
C PHE A 230 -10.36 -8.85 5.02
N LYS A 231 -10.16 -7.75 4.27
CA LYS A 231 -8.87 -7.46 3.61
C LYS A 231 -7.73 -7.27 4.60
N VAL A 232 -7.96 -6.57 5.71
CA VAL A 232 -6.97 -6.39 6.79
C VAL A 232 -6.56 -7.73 7.39
N ILE A 233 -7.52 -8.64 7.62
CA ILE A 233 -7.23 -9.99 8.13
C ILE A 233 -6.37 -10.76 7.13
N ILE A 234 -6.72 -10.74 5.83
CA ILE A 234 -5.96 -11.43 4.79
C ILE A 234 -4.51 -10.92 4.74
N CYS A 235 -4.30 -9.62 4.58
CA CYS A 235 -2.95 -9.03 4.56
C CYS A 235 -2.20 -9.31 5.87
N GLY A 236 -2.87 -9.20 7.03
CA GLY A 236 -2.26 -9.55 8.32
C GLY A 236 -1.77 -10.99 8.39
N THR A 237 -2.54 -11.95 7.86
CA THR A 237 -2.11 -13.36 7.79
C THR A 237 -0.94 -13.58 6.83
N ILE A 238 -0.94 -12.93 5.66
CA ILE A 238 0.15 -13.02 4.69
C ILE A 238 1.45 -12.47 5.30
N SER A 239 1.39 -11.28 5.91
CA SER A 239 2.49 -10.68 6.67
C SER A 239 3.04 -11.63 7.74
N ALA A 240 2.16 -12.23 8.56
CA ALA A 240 2.58 -13.16 9.61
C ALA A 240 3.29 -14.40 9.05
N VAL A 241 2.80 -14.96 7.94
CA VAL A 241 3.42 -16.10 7.26
C VAL A 241 4.79 -15.73 6.69
N LEU A 242 4.91 -14.58 6.01
CA LEU A 242 6.19 -14.11 5.46
C LEU A 242 7.23 -13.89 6.56
N VAL A 243 6.84 -13.25 7.68
CA VAL A 243 7.70 -13.09 8.85
C VAL A 243 8.12 -14.45 9.41
N GLY A 244 7.19 -15.40 9.52
CA GLY A 244 7.49 -16.78 9.94
C GLY A 244 8.49 -17.52 9.02
N LEU A 245 8.38 -17.34 7.70
CA LEU A 245 9.31 -17.93 6.74
C LEU A 245 10.70 -17.29 6.81
N ILE A 246 10.78 -15.96 6.89
CA ILE A 246 12.04 -15.22 7.02
C ILE A 246 12.76 -15.62 8.32
N THR A 247 12.05 -15.60 9.45
CA THR A 247 12.60 -16.00 10.76
C THR A 247 13.06 -17.45 10.76
N ARG A 248 12.30 -18.39 10.19
CA ARG A 248 12.71 -19.79 10.03
C ARG A 248 13.98 -19.94 9.19
N LYS A 249 14.11 -19.18 8.09
CA LYS A 249 15.27 -19.20 7.20
C LYS A 249 16.51 -18.65 7.91
N ILE A 250 16.37 -17.54 8.65
CA ILE A 250 17.45 -16.97 9.48
C ILE A 250 17.87 -17.95 10.57
N TYR A 251 16.91 -18.57 11.27
CA TYR A 251 17.20 -19.55 12.31
C TYR A 251 17.96 -20.75 11.77
N LYS A 252 17.53 -21.32 10.63
CA LYS A 252 18.24 -22.43 9.97
C LYS A 252 19.67 -22.03 9.60
N ARG A 253 19.87 -20.85 9.01
CA ARG A 253 21.23 -20.38 8.62
C ARG A 253 22.13 -20.25 9.85
N LYS A 254 21.68 -19.58 10.91
CA LYS A 254 22.44 -19.50 12.16
C LYS A 254 22.71 -20.89 12.71
N LYS A 255 21.72 -21.78 12.76
CA LYS A 255 21.93 -23.15 13.26
C LYS A 255 23.06 -23.88 12.50
N MET A 256 23.09 -23.80 11.18
CA MET A 256 24.17 -24.40 10.37
C MET A 256 25.54 -23.81 10.70
N GLU A 257 25.66 -22.48 10.82
CA GLU A 257 26.91 -21.81 11.20
C GLU A 257 27.37 -22.19 12.62
N TRP A 258 26.43 -22.39 13.54
CA TRP A 258 26.73 -22.87 14.89
C TRP A 258 27.20 -24.33 14.89
N GLU A 259 26.57 -25.20 14.09
CA GLU A 259 26.97 -26.60 13.94
C GLU A 259 28.34 -26.74 13.27
N GLU A 260 28.62 -25.96 12.24
CA GLU A 260 29.92 -25.93 11.57
C GLU A 260 31.03 -25.47 12.51
N ARG A 261 30.79 -24.39 13.28
CA ARG A 261 31.75 -23.94 14.32
C ARG A 261 31.99 -25.02 15.36
N ARG A 262 30.93 -25.67 15.85
CA ARG A 262 31.05 -26.76 16.82
C ARG A 262 31.82 -27.95 16.24
N LEU A 263 31.62 -28.28 14.97
CA LEU A 263 32.35 -29.35 14.29
C LEU A 263 33.83 -28.98 14.11
N ARG A 264 34.12 -27.75 13.70
CA ARG A 264 35.49 -27.22 13.56
C ARG A 264 36.23 -27.25 14.90
N GLU A 265 35.61 -26.76 15.97
CA GLU A 265 36.18 -26.82 17.33
C GLU A 265 36.42 -28.25 17.80
N LYS A 266 35.49 -29.18 17.55
CA LYS A 266 35.68 -30.60 17.87
C LYS A 266 36.85 -31.21 17.09
N LEU A 267 36.97 -30.90 15.80
CA LEU A 267 38.05 -31.39 14.95
C LEU A 267 39.40 -30.83 15.42
N GLU A 268 39.45 -29.55 15.77
CA GLU A 268 40.64 -28.89 16.31
C GLU A 268 41.07 -29.51 17.65
N LYS A 269 40.13 -29.70 18.59
CA LYS A 269 40.40 -30.41 19.86
C LYS A 269 40.94 -31.82 19.62
N SER A 270 40.35 -32.57 18.68
CA SER A 270 40.82 -33.90 18.30
C SER A 270 42.22 -33.87 17.68
N ARG A 271 42.55 -32.86 16.85
CA ARG A 271 43.90 -32.67 16.31
C ARG A 271 44.91 -32.38 17.42
N VAL A 272 44.58 -31.47 18.34
CA VAL A 272 45.45 -31.14 19.48
C VAL A 272 45.70 -32.36 20.37
N GLN A 273 44.66 -33.15 20.67
CA GLN A 273 44.80 -34.37 21.47
C GLN A 273 45.67 -35.41 20.77
N ARG A 274 45.47 -35.66 19.47
CA ARG A 274 46.33 -36.58 18.70
C ARG A 274 47.80 -36.16 18.74
N ARG A 275 48.09 -34.87 18.61
CA ARG A 275 49.45 -34.35 18.70
C ARG A 275 50.04 -34.48 20.10
N ALA A 276 49.25 -34.23 21.15
CA ALA A 276 49.71 -34.43 22.53
C ALA A 276 50.09 -35.89 22.81
N LEU A 277 49.30 -36.84 22.29
CA LEU A 277 49.63 -38.28 22.36
C LEU A 277 50.88 -38.61 21.52
N ALA A 278 51.02 -38.07 20.31
CA ALA A 278 52.21 -38.29 19.49
C ALA A 278 53.49 -37.81 20.19
N ARG A 279 53.47 -36.66 20.90
CA ARG A 279 54.64 -36.17 21.66
C ARG A 279 55.12 -37.12 22.75
N GLN A 280 54.26 -37.99 23.28
CA GLN A 280 54.67 -38.98 24.28
C GLN A 280 55.40 -40.18 23.64
N GLN A 281 55.35 -40.34 22.32
CA GLN A 281 56.11 -41.35 21.61
C GLN A 281 57.56 -40.88 21.43
N VAL A 282 58.51 -41.77 21.72
CA VAL A 282 59.94 -41.50 21.50
C VAL A 282 60.23 -41.65 20.01
N PHE A 283 60.18 -40.52 19.28
CA PHE A 283 60.64 -40.46 17.89
C PHE A 283 62.15 -40.27 17.82
N ASN A 284 62.81 -40.93 16.86
CA ASN A 284 64.21 -40.66 16.51
C ASN A 284 64.35 -39.21 16.01
N ASP A 285 65.55 -38.63 16.15
CA ASP A 285 65.81 -37.25 15.72
C ASP A 285 65.52 -37.03 14.23
N GLU A 286 65.68 -38.08 13.41
CA GLU A 286 65.35 -38.05 11.98
C GLU A 286 63.85 -37.91 11.68
N GLN A 287 62.97 -38.24 12.64
CA GLN A 287 61.52 -38.16 12.50
C GLN A 287 60.93 -36.86 13.08
N ARG A 288 61.74 -36.04 13.74
CA ARG A 288 61.30 -34.79 14.39
C ARG A 288 61.35 -33.59 13.45
N CYS A 289 60.40 -32.67 13.63
CA CYS A 289 60.35 -31.41 12.90
C CYS A 289 61.65 -30.62 13.11
N VAL A 290 62.29 -30.18 12.03
CA VAL A 290 63.60 -29.49 12.10
C VAL A 290 63.54 -28.11 12.74
N VAL A 291 62.34 -27.58 12.96
CA VAL A 291 62.12 -26.22 13.49
C VAL A 291 61.80 -26.23 14.98
N CYS A 292 60.84 -27.06 15.42
CA CYS A 292 60.48 -27.12 16.83
C CYS A 292 61.19 -28.24 17.58
N VAL A 293 61.69 -29.28 16.89
CA VAL A 293 62.30 -30.49 17.48
C VAL A 293 61.38 -31.27 18.44
N ASP A 294 60.15 -30.80 18.69
CA ASP A 294 59.20 -31.39 19.63
C ASP A 294 58.14 -32.29 18.99
N ASN A 295 57.77 -32.03 17.73
CA ASN A 295 56.66 -32.72 17.05
C ASN A 295 57.20 -33.53 15.86
N PRO A 296 56.58 -34.66 15.49
CA PRO A 296 57.00 -35.44 14.32
C PRO A 296 56.81 -34.65 13.01
N LYS A 297 57.53 -35.04 11.98
CA LYS A 297 57.37 -34.50 10.62
C LYS A 297 56.06 -35.01 10.03
N GLU A 298 55.19 -34.10 9.59
CA GLU A 298 53.83 -34.40 9.10
C GLU A 298 53.56 -33.74 7.73
N VAL A 299 54.46 -32.88 7.24
CA VAL A 299 54.23 -32.05 6.05
C VAL A 299 55.39 -32.16 5.06
N ILE A 300 55.04 -32.39 3.79
CA ILE A 300 55.96 -32.32 2.65
C ILE A 300 55.91 -30.94 1.98
N CYS A 301 57.07 -30.37 1.68
CA CYS A 301 57.19 -29.12 0.92
C CYS A 301 57.33 -29.41 -0.58
N LEU A 302 56.48 -28.83 -1.42
CA LEU A 302 56.52 -29.00 -2.88
C LEU A 302 56.99 -27.71 -3.58
N PRO A 303 57.77 -27.80 -4.68
CA PRO A 303 58.12 -29.03 -5.39
C PRO A 303 59.36 -29.78 -4.84
N CYS A 304 60.06 -29.25 -3.84
CA CYS A 304 61.36 -29.80 -3.42
C CYS A 304 61.31 -31.16 -2.70
N GLY A 305 60.13 -31.66 -2.32
CA GLY A 305 59.91 -32.99 -1.75
C GLY A 305 60.33 -33.17 -0.29
N HIS A 306 60.84 -32.14 0.39
CA HIS A 306 61.37 -32.29 1.74
C HIS A 306 60.26 -32.44 2.79
N VAL A 307 60.28 -33.56 3.50
CA VAL A 307 59.45 -33.82 4.68
C VAL A 307 60.24 -33.38 5.92
N CYS A 308 60.02 -32.15 6.37
CA CYS A 308 60.86 -31.53 7.43
C CYS A 308 60.07 -30.75 8.48
N LEU A 309 58.77 -30.54 8.29
CA LEU A 309 57.93 -29.71 9.14
C LEU A 309 56.81 -30.52 9.80
N CYS A 310 56.45 -30.18 11.03
CA CYS A 310 55.14 -30.53 11.60
C CYS A 310 54.06 -29.55 11.09
N GLU A 311 52.78 -29.88 11.25
CA GLU A 311 51.67 -29.04 10.76
C GLU A 311 51.72 -27.60 11.31
N ASN A 312 52.07 -27.40 12.59
CA ASN A 312 52.18 -26.07 13.21
C ASN A 312 53.32 -25.21 12.63
N CYS A 313 54.51 -25.79 12.43
CA CYS A 313 55.64 -25.06 11.85
C CYS A 313 55.40 -24.80 10.36
N ALA A 314 54.70 -25.71 9.67
CA ALA A 314 54.27 -25.53 8.30
C ALA A 314 53.29 -24.36 8.12
N GLU A 315 52.37 -24.09 9.06
CA GLU A 315 51.48 -22.92 8.97
C GLU A 315 52.24 -21.58 9.04
N LYS A 316 53.29 -21.52 9.87
CA LYS A 316 54.10 -20.31 10.11
C LYS A 316 55.10 -20.05 8.96
N ILE A 317 55.69 -21.09 8.39
CA ILE A 317 56.75 -20.97 7.37
C ILE A 317 56.14 -21.02 5.98
N ARG A 318 56.02 -19.88 5.29
CA ARG A 318 55.29 -19.81 4.00
C ARG A 318 56.17 -19.80 2.74
N LEU A 319 57.36 -19.23 2.81
CA LEU A 319 58.10 -18.83 1.61
C LEU A 319 59.11 -19.88 1.14
N ASN A 320 59.95 -20.41 2.04
CA ASN A 320 61.09 -21.24 1.68
C ASN A 320 61.18 -22.49 2.55
N CYS A 321 61.62 -23.60 1.96
CA CYS A 321 61.90 -24.84 2.68
C CYS A 321 63.08 -24.62 3.66
N PRO A 322 62.96 -24.97 4.95
CA PRO A 322 64.06 -24.80 5.92
C PRO A 322 65.32 -25.61 5.59
N VAL A 323 65.17 -26.70 4.84
CA VAL A 323 66.28 -27.61 4.49
C VAL A 323 67.01 -27.12 3.25
N CYS A 324 66.30 -26.94 2.14
CA CYS A 324 66.93 -26.66 0.83
C CYS A 324 66.76 -25.21 0.34
N ARG A 325 66.04 -24.37 1.10
CA ARG A 325 65.74 -22.95 0.79
C ARG A 325 64.97 -22.71 -0.52
N SER A 326 64.56 -23.75 -1.23
CA SER A 326 63.68 -23.64 -2.40
C SER A 326 62.34 -23.02 -2.02
N LYS A 327 61.77 -22.24 -2.95
CA LYS A 327 60.44 -21.63 -2.80
C LYS A 327 59.40 -22.73 -2.63
N ILE A 328 58.53 -22.59 -1.63
CA ILE A 328 57.41 -23.50 -1.40
C ILE A 328 56.24 -23.04 -2.25
N GLU A 329 55.77 -23.87 -3.16
CA GLU A 329 54.59 -23.61 -3.98
C GLU A 329 53.32 -24.18 -3.33
N SER A 330 53.43 -25.39 -2.79
CA SER A 330 52.35 -26.03 -2.04
C SER A 330 52.89 -26.94 -0.95
N LYS A 331 52.02 -27.32 -0.01
CA LYS A 331 52.32 -28.24 1.08
C LYS A 331 51.24 -29.30 1.15
N ALA A 332 51.63 -30.54 1.41
CA ALA A 332 50.70 -31.63 1.59
C ALA A 332 51.02 -32.41 2.87
N ALA A 333 50.05 -33.16 3.38
CA ALA A 333 50.31 -34.09 4.49
C ALA A 333 51.22 -35.22 4.01
N ALA A 334 52.26 -35.52 4.79
CA ALA A 334 53.17 -36.63 4.56
C ALA A 334 52.83 -37.78 5.52
N PHE A 335 52.66 -38.98 4.97
CA PHE A 335 52.50 -40.20 5.76
C PHE A 335 53.81 -40.97 5.70
N ILE A 336 54.55 -40.94 6.81
CA ILE A 336 55.79 -41.71 6.97
C ILE A 336 55.39 -42.98 7.73
N THR A 337 55.40 -44.11 7.02
CA THR A 337 55.13 -45.44 7.60
C THR A 337 56.33 -45.98 8.35
#